data_AF-A0A937R7N3-F1
#
_entry.id   AF-A0A937R7N3-F1
#
_cell.length_a   1.000
_cell.length_b   1.000
_cell.length_c   1.000
_cell.angle_alpha   90.00
_cell.angle_beta   90.00
_cell.angle_gamma   90.00
#
_symmetry.space_group_name_H-M   'P 1'
#
loop_
_entity.id
_entity.type
_entity.pdbx_description
1 polymer ?
#
loop_
_entity_poly.entity_id
_entity_poly.type
_entity_poly.pdbx_seq_one_letter_code
_entity_poly.pdbx_strand_id
1 'polypeptide(L)'
;MQSVIQPFLKTIFATIICTALLMPVLCFSKELKIEHLFRIERSKNANIVQYDAQLTPEGKLKPEKPVIAYWIMNANGGEKEDLNWVEKKIAYGFSVEYDTKGYFWIMDLVANIQRKIKVYKVNGRYRAETLIDGRPAFIDRIYIKSIEGGIRPKVKYIEFFGKGIKTGSNLYEKFIPA
;
A
#
# COMPACT_ATOMS: atom_id res chain seq x y z
N MET A 1 23.85 -28.51 72.27
CA MET A 1 23.00 -27.30 72.17
C MET A 1 23.41 -26.55 70.91
N GLN A 2 22.87 -26.94 69.75
CA GLN A 2 23.23 -26.38 68.44
C GLN A 2 22.06 -25.60 67.86
N SER A 3 22.42 -24.46 67.28
CA SER A 3 21.61 -23.31 66.92
C SER A 3 20.61 -23.58 65.78
N VAL A 4 19.34 -23.26 66.03
CA VAL A 4 18.26 -23.19 65.03
C VAL A 4 18.23 -21.78 64.43
N ILE A 5 19.20 -21.43 63.59
CA ILE A 5 19.14 -20.21 62.76
C ILE A 5 19.79 -20.51 61.41
N GLN A 6 19.11 -21.28 60.56
CA GLN A 6 19.40 -21.40 59.12
C GLN A 6 18.32 -22.34 58.53
N PRO A 7 17.20 -21.82 58.02
CA PRO A 7 17.07 -21.79 56.56
C PRO A 7 16.12 -20.71 56.01
N PHE A 8 15.97 -19.54 56.64
CA PHE A 8 14.98 -18.55 56.14
C PHE A 8 15.49 -17.63 55.01
N LEU A 9 16.80 -17.57 54.75
CA LEU A 9 17.36 -16.59 53.81
C LEU A 9 17.55 -17.10 52.36
N LYS A 10 17.49 -18.43 52.11
CA LYS A 10 17.70 -18.98 50.76
C LYS A 10 16.46 -18.92 49.87
N THR A 11 15.27 -18.78 50.45
CA THR A 11 14.01 -18.86 49.70
C THR A 11 13.61 -17.53 49.05
N ILE A 12 14.15 -16.40 49.51
CA ILE A 12 13.78 -15.06 49.03
C ILE A 12 14.53 -14.70 47.74
N PHE A 13 15.74 -15.24 47.51
CA PHE A 13 16.50 -14.98 46.28
C PHE A 13 16.03 -15.81 45.07
N ALA A 14 15.38 -16.96 45.29
CA ALA A 14 14.92 -17.83 44.20
C ALA A 14 13.62 -17.33 43.54
N THR A 15 12.84 -16.47 44.20
CA THR A 15 11.54 -15.99 43.69
C THR A 15 11.65 -14.71 42.85
N ILE A 16 12.73 -13.95 42.97
CA ILE A 16 12.94 -12.72 42.18
C ILE A 16 13.53 -13.01 40.80
N ILE A 17 14.23 -14.14 40.62
CA ILE A 17 14.86 -14.49 39.33
C ILE A 17 13.86 -15.16 38.37
N CYS A 18 12.79 -15.77 38.87
CA CYS A 18 11.84 -16.50 38.02
C CYS A 18 10.72 -15.61 37.41
N THR A 19 10.50 -14.40 37.94
CA THR A 19 9.46 -13.49 37.43
C THR A 19 9.97 -12.55 36.33
N ALA A 20 11.28 -12.38 36.16
CA ALA A 20 11.87 -11.57 35.10
C ALA A 20 11.90 -12.24 33.71
N LEU A 21 11.62 -13.56 33.64
CA LEU A 21 11.60 -14.36 32.41
C LEU A 21 10.20 -14.57 31.81
N LEU A 22 9.18 -13.97 32.41
CA LEU A 22 7.78 -13.97 31.94
C LEU A 22 7.33 -12.59 31.46
N MET A 23 8.25 -11.71 31.06
CA MET A 23 7.85 -10.66 30.13
C MET A 23 7.61 -11.38 28.81
N PRO A 24 6.35 -11.55 28.35
CA PRO A 24 6.18 -11.74 26.92
C PRO A 24 6.88 -10.53 26.33
N VAL A 25 7.92 -10.76 25.54
CA VAL A 25 8.22 -9.79 24.50
C VAL A 25 6.90 -9.72 23.76
N LEU A 26 6.11 -8.70 24.08
CA LEU A 26 4.96 -8.31 23.31
C LEU A 26 5.58 -7.96 21.98
N CYS A 27 5.77 -8.99 21.17
CA CYS A 27 6.02 -8.93 19.77
C CYS A 27 4.69 -8.39 19.25
N PHE A 28 4.49 -7.09 19.47
CA PHE A 28 3.39 -6.33 18.96
C PHE A 28 3.61 -6.46 17.46
N SER A 29 2.92 -7.40 16.81
CA SER A 29 2.83 -7.41 15.36
C SER A 29 2.14 -6.10 15.06
N LYS A 30 2.95 -5.09 14.73
CA LYS A 30 2.47 -3.74 14.60
C LYS A 30 1.56 -3.74 13.38
N GLU A 31 0.25 -3.70 13.64
CA GLU A 31 -0.76 -3.77 12.60
C GLU A 31 -0.42 -2.71 11.56
N LEU A 32 -0.22 -3.16 10.32
CA LEU A 32 0.31 -2.31 9.28
C LEU A 32 -0.80 -1.35 8.85
N LYS A 33 -0.72 -0.10 9.31
CA LYS A 33 -1.71 0.90 8.94
C LYS A 33 -1.58 1.19 7.44
N ILE A 34 -2.67 0.96 6.72
CA ILE A 34 -2.77 1.21 5.28
C ILE A 34 -3.78 2.32 4.98
N GLU A 35 -3.55 3.08 3.92
CA GLU A 35 -4.49 4.08 3.41
C GLU A 35 -4.70 3.92 1.90
N HIS A 36 -5.95 3.93 1.45
CA HIS A 36 -6.29 3.72 0.04
C HIS A 36 -5.81 4.88 -0.83
N LEU A 37 -5.05 4.56 -1.88
CA LEU A 37 -4.60 5.53 -2.88
C LEU A 37 -5.50 5.52 -4.11
N PHE A 38 -5.58 4.38 -4.79
CA PHE A 38 -6.42 4.17 -5.98
C PHE A 38 -6.53 2.68 -6.28
N ARG A 39 -7.34 2.33 -7.28
CA ARG A 39 -7.44 0.96 -7.80
C ARG A 39 -7.37 0.93 -9.32
N ILE A 40 -6.96 -0.20 -9.86
CA ILE A 40 -7.05 -0.52 -11.28
C ILE A 40 -8.17 -1.56 -11.47
N GLU A 41 -9.16 -1.19 -12.29
CA GLU A 41 -10.16 -2.10 -12.83
C GLU A 41 -9.77 -2.50 -14.26
N ARG A 42 -10.28 -3.65 -14.72
CA ARG A 42 -9.94 -4.20 -16.03
C ARG A 42 -11.15 -4.74 -16.75
N SER A 43 -11.05 -4.84 -18.07
CA SER A 43 -12.14 -5.36 -18.89
C SER A 43 -12.37 -6.87 -18.82
N LYS A 44 -11.51 -7.62 -18.13
CA LYS A 44 -11.53 -9.09 -18.12
C LYS A 44 -12.58 -9.65 -17.17
N ASN A 45 -12.65 -9.09 -15.96
CA ASN A 45 -13.56 -9.52 -14.91
C ASN A 45 -13.65 -8.42 -13.84
N ALA A 46 -14.47 -8.66 -12.80
CA ALA A 46 -14.72 -7.70 -11.73
C ALA A 46 -13.55 -7.53 -10.74
N ASN A 47 -12.48 -8.34 -10.83
CA ASN A 47 -11.34 -8.24 -9.93
C ASN A 47 -10.63 -6.90 -10.12
N ILE A 48 -10.13 -6.37 -9.01
CA ILE A 48 -9.42 -5.09 -9.00
C ILE A 48 -8.02 -5.26 -8.43
N VAL A 49 -7.07 -4.46 -8.91
CA VAL A 49 -5.79 -4.29 -8.22
C VAL A 49 -5.88 -3.05 -7.34
N GLN A 50 -5.79 -3.22 -6.04
CA GLN A 50 -5.80 -2.15 -5.06
C GLN A 50 -4.37 -1.67 -4.82
N TYR A 51 -4.18 -0.35 -4.74
CA TYR A 51 -2.92 0.28 -4.34
C TYR A 51 -3.12 1.08 -3.07
N ASP A 52 -2.36 0.73 -2.03
CA ASP A 52 -2.47 1.35 -0.71
C ASP A 52 -1.12 1.89 -0.23
N ALA A 53 -1.14 3.03 0.43
CA ALA A 53 -0.01 3.57 1.17
C ALA A 53 0.23 2.74 2.42
N GLN A 54 1.49 2.37 2.69
CA GLN A 54 1.90 1.67 3.89
C GLN A 54 2.55 2.66 4.86
N LEU A 55 2.03 2.72 6.09
CA LEU A 55 2.44 3.73 7.05
C LEU A 55 3.34 3.19 8.15
N THR A 56 4.31 4.02 8.54
CA THR A 56 5.01 3.89 9.81
C THR A 56 4.04 4.19 10.96
N PRO A 57 4.41 3.84 12.19
CA PRO A 57 3.61 4.13 13.38
C PRO A 57 3.33 5.62 13.59
N GLU A 58 4.24 6.47 13.14
CA GLU A 58 4.17 7.93 13.20
C GLU A 58 3.27 8.48 12.08
N GLY A 59 2.68 7.62 11.24
CA GLY A 59 1.80 7.99 10.15
C GLY A 59 2.52 8.61 8.94
N LYS A 60 3.81 8.31 8.77
CA LYS A 60 4.61 8.63 7.57
C LYS A 60 4.61 7.42 6.62
N LEU A 61 4.89 7.62 5.34
CA LEU A 61 5.11 6.49 4.44
C LEU A 61 6.35 5.69 4.86
N LYS A 62 6.27 4.36 4.82
CA LYS A 62 7.40 3.47 5.06
C LYS A 62 8.46 3.65 3.98
N PRO A 63 9.69 4.07 4.29
CA PRO A 63 10.68 4.36 3.25
C PRO A 63 11.03 3.17 2.36
N GLU A 64 11.09 1.97 2.92
CA GLU A 64 11.46 0.74 2.24
C GLU A 64 10.35 0.16 1.35
N LYS A 65 9.09 0.38 1.75
CA LYS A 65 7.91 -0.14 1.06
C LYS A 65 6.74 0.85 1.23
N PRO A 66 6.77 2.00 0.56
CA PRO A 66 5.79 3.07 0.78
C PRO A 66 4.40 2.71 0.23
N VAL A 67 4.32 1.87 -0.79
CA VAL A 67 3.07 1.44 -1.41
C VAL A 67 3.03 -0.08 -1.50
N ILE A 68 1.84 -0.66 -1.38
CA ILE A 68 1.56 -2.08 -1.67
C ILE A 68 0.50 -2.18 -2.75
N ALA A 69 0.60 -3.22 -3.59
CA ALA A 69 -0.45 -3.58 -4.54
C ALA A 69 -0.81 -5.05 -4.43
N TYR A 70 -2.11 -5.34 -4.48
CA TYR A 70 -2.69 -6.67 -4.32
C TYR A 70 -4.02 -6.76 -5.06
N TRP A 71 -4.42 -7.98 -5.41
CA TRP A 71 -5.74 -8.29 -5.98
C TRP A 71 -6.82 -8.24 -4.91
N ILE A 72 -8.01 -7.78 -5.29
CA ILE A 72 -9.27 -8.09 -4.62
C ILE A 72 -10.12 -8.86 -5.63
N MET A 73 -10.39 -10.12 -5.33
CA MET A 73 -10.98 -11.11 -6.22
C MET A 73 -12.50 -11.01 -6.24
N ASN A 74 -13.06 -9.85 -6.61
CA ASN A 74 -14.51 -9.61 -6.59
C ASN A 74 -15.32 -10.57 -7.48
N ALA A 75 -14.70 -11.19 -8.50
CA ALA A 75 -15.36 -12.25 -9.27
C ALA A 75 -15.47 -13.57 -8.49
N ASN A 76 -14.65 -13.76 -7.45
CA ASN A 76 -14.48 -14.98 -6.69
C ASN A 76 -14.54 -14.68 -5.17
N GLY A 77 -15.62 -14.06 -4.69
CA GLY A 77 -15.85 -13.89 -3.24
C GLY A 77 -15.16 -12.70 -2.56
N GLY A 78 -14.32 -11.94 -3.27
CA GLY A 78 -13.73 -10.69 -2.75
C GLY A 78 -12.47 -10.87 -1.90
N GLU A 79 -11.86 -12.04 -1.93
CA GLU A 79 -10.62 -12.32 -1.19
C GLU A 79 -9.45 -11.45 -1.68
N LYS A 80 -8.50 -11.18 -0.77
CA LYS A 80 -7.26 -10.47 -1.10
C LYS A 80 -6.17 -11.46 -1.48
N GLU A 81 -5.51 -11.21 -2.61
CA GLU A 81 -4.37 -12.03 -3.06
C GLU A 81 -3.18 -11.13 -3.42
N ASP A 82 -1.97 -11.58 -3.11
CA ASP A 82 -0.75 -10.88 -3.53
C ASP A 82 -0.56 -10.95 -5.05
N LEU A 83 -0.01 -9.88 -5.64
CA LEU A 83 0.47 -9.95 -7.01
C LEU A 83 1.67 -10.91 -7.09
N ASN A 84 1.62 -11.86 -8.02
CA ASN A 84 2.75 -12.74 -8.28
C ASN A 84 3.89 -12.00 -9.01
N TRP A 85 5.05 -12.65 -9.14
CA TRP A 85 6.23 -12.02 -9.75
C TRP A 85 6.02 -11.60 -11.21
N VAL A 86 5.28 -12.38 -11.99
CA VAL A 86 5.00 -12.08 -13.40
C VAL A 86 4.08 -10.87 -13.52
N GLU A 87 3.02 -10.81 -12.73
CA GLU A 87 2.08 -9.69 -12.69
C GLU A 87 2.76 -8.38 -12.27
N LYS A 88 3.62 -8.44 -11.25
CA LYS A 88 4.46 -7.32 -10.83
C LYS A 88 5.36 -6.84 -11.98
N LYS A 89 6.01 -7.76 -12.70
CA LYS A 89 7.00 -7.39 -13.73
C LYS A 89 6.41 -6.93 -15.06
N ILE A 90 5.18 -7.34 -15.39
CA ILE A 90 4.62 -7.14 -16.74
C ILE A 90 3.39 -6.24 -16.77
N ALA A 91 2.65 -6.10 -15.65
CA ALA A 91 1.37 -5.39 -15.66
C ALA A 91 1.21 -4.41 -14.48
N TYR A 92 1.11 -4.92 -13.26
CA TYR A 92 0.58 -4.17 -12.12
C TYR A 92 1.64 -3.76 -11.09
N GLY A 93 2.90 -4.09 -11.31
CA GLY A 93 3.98 -3.57 -10.47
C GLY A 93 4.25 -2.09 -10.71
N PHE A 94 5.15 -1.56 -9.90
CA PHE A 94 5.47 -0.14 -9.88
C PHE A 94 6.82 0.10 -9.19
N SER A 95 7.42 1.25 -9.44
CA SER A 95 8.49 1.82 -8.60
C SER A 95 7.96 3.01 -7.81
N VAL A 96 8.60 3.30 -6.67
CA VAL A 96 8.30 4.51 -5.89
C VAL A 96 9.61 5.10 -5.40
N GLU A 97 9.82 6.39 -5.67
CA GLU A 97 11.02 7.14 -5.30
C GLU A 97 10.62 8.40 -4.53
N TYR A 98 11.39 8.76 -3.50
CA TYR A 98 11.12 9.99 -2.74
C TYR A 98 11.76 11.19 -3.40
N ASP A 99 10.97 12.22 -3.72
CA ASP A 99 11.45 13.52 -4.18
C ASP A 99 11.71 14.45 -2.99
N THR A 100 12.99 14.67 -2.70
CA THR A 100 13.43 15.51 -1.57
C THR A 100 13.14 16.99 -1.78
N LYS A 101 13.03 17.47 -3.02
CA LYS A 101 12.73 18.88 -3.32
C LYS A 101 11.23 19.15 -3.23
N GLY A 102 10.44 18.19 -3.69
CA GLY A 102 8.98 18.27 -3.71
C GLY A 102 8.30 17.86 -2.39
N TYR A 103 9.00 17.13 -1.52
CA TYR A 103 8.45 16.52 -0.30
C TYR A 103 7.27 15.57 -0.59
N PHE A 104 7.35 14.83 -1.70
CA PHE A 104 6.38 13.82 -2.09
C PHE A 104 7.08 12.59 -2.68
N TRP A 105 6.34 11.48 -2.76
CA TRP A 105 6.81 10.28 -3.45
C TRP A 105 6.34 10.30 -4.90
N ILE A 106 7.18 9.87 -5.82
CA ILE A 106 6.85 9.69 -7.23
C ILE A 106 6.73 8.19 -7.49
N MET A 107 5.54 7.78 -7.90
CA MET A 107 5.22 6.41 -8.26
C MET A 107 5.12 6.28 -9.79
N ASP A 108 5.75 5.26 -10.34
CA ASP A 108 5.74 4.92 -11.76
C ASP A 108 5.20 3.50 -11.96
N LEU A 109 4.14 3.35 -12.74
CA LEU A 109 3.49 2.06 -12.98
C LEU A 109 4.20 1.31 -14.11
N VAL A 110 4.29 -0.02 -13.99
CA VAL A 110 4.72 -0.87 -15.11
C VAL A 110 3.74 -0.78 -16.28
N ALA A 111 2.45 -0.67 -15.99
CA ALA A 111 1.45 -0.29 -16.99
C ALA A 111 1.74 1.13 -17.50
N ASN A 112 1.97 1.27 -18.81
CA ASN A 112 2.20 2.58 -19.42
C ASN A 112 0.92 3.43 -19.40
N ILE A 113 0.76 4.21 -18.33
CA ILE A 113 -0.28 5.21 -18.17
C ILE A 113 0.16 6.61 -18.68
N GLN A 114 1.33 6.71 -19.32
CA GLN A 114 1.94 7.92 -19.90
C GLN A 114 2.26 9.06 -18.91
N ARG A 115 2.10 8.84 -17.61
CA ARG A 115 2.34 9.86 -16.57
C ARG A 115 2.70 9.20 -15.25
N LYS A 116 3.52 9.89 -14.45
CA LYS A 116 3.81 9.47 -13.08
C LYS A 116 2.72 9.91 -12.13
N ILE A 117 2.68 9.30 -10.94
CA ILE A 117 1.73 9.58 -9.88
C ILE A 117 2.48 10.17 -8.69
N LYS A 118 2.04 11.30 -8.16
CA LYS A 118 2.59 11.85 -6.91
C LYS A 118 1.81 11.29 -5.74
N VAL A 119 2.49 10.84 -4.70
CA VAL A 119 1.88 10.34 -3.47
C VAL A 119 2.33 11.20 -2.30
N TYR A 120 1.37 11.87 -1.66
CA TYR A 120 1.64 12.77 -0.54
C TYR A 120 0.42 12.91 0.36
N LYS A 121 0.66 13.47 1.56
CA LYS A 121 -0.36 13.60 2.60
C LYS A 121 -1.11 14.92 2.47
N VAL A 122 -2.44 14.85 2.41
CA VAL A 122 -3.36 16.00 2.36
C VAL A 122 -4.47 15.78 3.36
N ASN A 123 -4.74 16.77 4.21
CA ASN A 123 -5.79 16.70 5.23
C ASN A 123 -5.73 15.41 6.07
N GLY A 124 -4.52 15.02 6.44
CA GLY A 124 -4.27 13.84 7.29
C GLY A 124 -4.25 12.50 6.58
N ARG A 125 -4.51 12.42 5.27
CA ARG A 125 -4.52 11.15 4.50
C ARG A 125 -3.59 11.20 3.30
N TYR A 126 -2.97 10.09 2.95
CA TYR A 126 -2.22 9.97 1.70
C TYR A 126 -3.16 9.89 0.51
N ARG A 127 -2.78 10.59 -0.56
CA ARG A 127 -3.52 10.65 -1.82
C ARG A 127 -2.57 10.47 -2.98
N ALA A 128 -3.08 9.90 -4.06
CA ALA A 128 -2.37 9.77 -5.34
C ALA A 128 -2.85 10.85 -6.31
N GLU A 129 -1.98 11.77 -6.68
CA GLU A 129 -2.24 12.84 -7.64
C GLU A 129 -1.67 12.50 -9.01
N THR A 130 -2.44 12.81 -10.05
CA THR A 130 -1.93 12.97 -11.41
C THR A 130 -2.76 14.02 -12.16
N LEU A 131 -2.50 14.20 -13.46
CA LEU A 131 -3.39 14.98 -14.32
C LEU A 131 -4.53 14.08 -14.81
N ILE A 132 -5.76 14.56 -14.70
CA ILE A 132 -6.94 13.97 -15.34
C ILE A 132 -7.59 15.09 -16.15
N ASP A 133 -7.64 14.92 -17.46
CA ASP A 133 -8.18 15.91 -18.41
C ASP A 133 -7.49 17.27 -18.26
N GLY A 134 -6.15 17.23 -18.26
CA GLY A 134 -5.26 18.39 -18.11
C GLY A 134 -5.27 19.05 -16.72
N ARG A 135 -6.03 18.53 -15.76
CA ARG A 135 -6.23 19.16 -14.44
C ARG A 135 -5.66 18.29 -13.31
N PRO A 136 -4.96 18.87 -12.32
CA PRO A 136 -4.53 18.13 -11.13
C PRO A 136 -5.71 17.51 -10.39
N ALA A 137 -5.62 16.21 -10.15
CA ALA A 137 -6.69 15.41 -9.59
C ALA A 137 -6.14 14.31 -8.68
N PHE A 138 -6.87 14.02 -7.59
CA PHE A 138 -6.65 12.78 -6.86
C PHE A 138 -7.36 11.63 -7.58
N ILE A 139 -6.62 10.57 -7.85
CA ILE A 139 -7.10 9.38 -8.55
C ILE A 139 -8.04 8.61 -7.61
N ASP A 140 -9.22 8.24 -8.10
CA ASP A 140 -10.09 7.28 -7.42
C ASP A 140 -9.93 5.89 -8.04
N ARG A 141 -9.88 5.84 -9.38
CA ARG A 141 -9.77 4.61 -10.16
C ARG A 141 -9.17 4.86 -11.53
N ILE A 142 -8.43 3.86 -12.01
CA ILE A 142 -8.03 3.70 -13.41
C ILE A 142 -8.74 2.46 -13.96
N TYR A 143 -9.37 2.55 -15.13
CA TYR A 143 -9.90 1.40 -15.86
C TYR A 143 -9.03 1.13 -17.08
N ILE A 144 -8.65 -0.14 -17.29
CA ILE A 144 -7.80 -0.55 -18.40
C ILE A 144 -8.56 -1.55 -19.27
N LYS A 145 -8.77 -1.18 -20.55
CA LYS A 145 -9.21 -2.11 -21.58
C LYS A 145 -7.97 -2.71 -22.23
N SER A 146 -7.81 -4.02 -22.13
CA SER A 146 -6.71 -4.75 -22.77
C SER A 146 -7.24 -5.74 -23.81
N ILE A 147 -6.40 -6.05 -24.80
CA ILE A 147 -6.60 -7.13 -25.76
C ILE A 147 -5.75 -8.32 -25.31
N GLU A 148 -6.35 -9.50 -25.28
CA GLU A 148 -5.66 -10.76 -24.97
C GLU A 148 -5.13 -11.42 -26.26
N GLY A 149 -4.08 -12.23 -26.15
CA GLY A 149 -3.54 -13.00 -27.30
C GLY A 149 -2.02 -12.96 -27.48
N GLY A 150 -1.26 -12.32 -26.61
CA GLY A 150 0.21 -12.27 -26.66
C GLY A 150 0.88 -12.40 -25.29
N ILE A 151 2.22 -12.43 -25.27
CA ILE A 151 3.05 -12.61 -24.05
C ILE A 151 2.87 -11.45 -23.06
N ARG A 152 2.53 -10.25 -23.53
CA ARG A 152 2.22 -9.08 -22.70
C ARG A 152 0.81 -8.56 -23.01
N PRO A 153 0.05 -8.12 -21.99
CA PRO A 153 -1.24 -7.47 -22.23
C PRO A 153 -1.05 -6.21 -23.08
N LYS A 154 -1.75 -6.11 -24.21
CA LYS A 154 -1.78 -4.88 -25.01
C LYS A 154 -2.92 -4.00 -24.53
N VAL A 155 -2.62 -2.81 -24.05
CA VAL A 155 -3.62 -1.83 -23.63
C VAL A 155 -4.26 -1.19 -24.86
N LYS A 156 -5.58 -1.24 -24.95
CA LYS A 156 -6.38 -0.61 -26.01
C LYS A 156 -6.75 0.83 -25.66
N TYR A 157 -7.17 1.06 -24.42
CA TYR A 157 -7.40 2.40 -23.87
C TYR A 157 -7.37 2.36 -22.35
N ILE A 158 -7.19 3.54 -21.77
CA ILE A 158 -7.19 3.77 -20.32
C ILE A 158 -8.21 4.85 -20.01
N GLU A 159 -8.94 4.69 -18.92
CA GLU A 159 -9.86 5.69 -18.38
C GLU A 159 -9.47 6.04 -16.95
N PHE A 160 -9.26 7.32 -16.68
CA PHE A 160 -9.03 7.86 -15.36
C PHE A 160 -10.32 8.43 -14.78
N PHE A 161 -10.53 8.19 -13.49
CA PHE A 161 -11.60 8.76 -12.70
C PHE A 161 -10.99 9.32 -11.42
N GLY A 162 -11.39 10.53 -11.03
CA GLY A 162 -10.89 11.14 -9.82
C GLY A 162 -11.61 12.41 -9.43
N LYS A 163 -11.01 13.14 -8.48
CA LYS A 163 -11.53 14.40 -7.93
C LYS A 163 -10.53 15.52 -8.17
N GLY A 164 -10.97 16.61 -8.77
CA GLY A 164 -10.14 17.80 -8.96
C GLY A 164 -9.68 18.38 -7.62
N ILE A 165 -8.39 18.68 -7.48
CA ILE A 165 -7.81 19.07 -6.19
C ILE A 165 -8.39 20.41 -5.69
N LYS A 166 -8.57 21.38 -6.59
CA LYS A 166 -9.11 22.71 -6.25
C LYS A 166 -10.63 22.73 -6.08
N THR A 167 -11.34 21.97 -6.91
CA THR A 167 -12.80 22.07 -7.05
C THR A 167 -13.57 20.97 -6.33
N GLY A 168 -12.92 19.84 -6.02
CA GLY A 168 -13.58 18.62 -5.54
C GLY A 168 -14.53 17.96 -6.56
N SER A 169 -14.61 18.49 -7.79
CA SER A 169 -15.49 17.98 -8.84
C SER A 169 -14.99 16.63 -9.37
N ASN A 170 -15.91 15.78 -9.82
CA ASN A 170 -15.54 14.57 -10.57
C ASN A 170 -14.80 14.97 -11.85
N LEU A 171 -13.69 14.30 -12.11
CA LEU A 171 -12.90 14.41 -13.34
C LEU A 171 -12.82 13.04 -14.00
N TYR A 172 -12.82 13.05 -15.33
CA TYR A 172 -12.73 11.87 -16.17
C TYR A 172 -11.83 12.16 -17.37
N GLU A 173 -11.00 11.20 -17.74
CA GLU A 173 -10.21 11.24 -18.97
C GLU A 173 -10.16 9.86 -19.59
N LYS A 174 -10.27 9.78 -20.91
CA LYS A 174 -10.01 8.56 -21.68
C LYS A 174 -8.96 8.82 -22.73
N PHE A 175 -7.96 7.96 -22.81
CA PHE A 175 -6.92 8.06 -23.83
C PHE A 175 -6.43 6.68 -24.29
N ILE A 176 -5.79 6.66 -25.45
CA ILE A 176 -5.11 5.49 -26.00
C ILE A 176 -3.62 5.70 -25.74
N PRO A 177 -2.97 4.83 -24.93
CA PRO A 177 -1.52 4.94 -24.76
C PRO A 177 -0.82 4.65 -26.08
N ALA A 178 0.12 5.52 -26.43
CA ALA A 178 1.04 5.40 -27.56
C ALA A 178 2.03 4.23 -27.36
#